data_AF-A0A8T4E271-F1
#
_entry.id   AF-A0A8T4E271-F1
#
_cell.length_a   1.000
_cell.length_b   1.000
_cell.length_c   1.000
_cell.angle_alpha   90.00
_cell.angle_beta   90.00
_cell.angle_gamma   90.00
#
_symmetry.space_group_name_H-M   'P 1'
#
loop_
_entity.id
_entity.type
_entity.pdbx_description
1 polymer ?
#
loop_
_entity_poly.entity_id
_entity_poly.type
_entity_poly.pdbx_seq_one_letter_code
_entity_poly.pdbx_strand_id
1 'polypeptide(L)'
;MQDAKEQPPPAPPEDIVKMSRYKIASDENPRDVFWRLVEAYKEGEKFGELAVQYPELQEALVNIGCSVLEEEPRGYRVRASKTVIANALFAMVVAGGWKDSLERLLSNLYQRKKGPEVNMLVAFGNAFATHPAVVGEWLKELLGSERPSEEVLSYVLHAGDADMVRFLRGELLNIARTEINEPQVFAMESLGILLPDDEDARKLFVQMMDDWDEETKKAALNTLKRVEIPEAGKKAVSMYPQEVSEETRMELEEIVVRNKEHCRAPIRAAAPRLDGKEKEALCALARRVYGQKEAHGLIGGGSVPKGY
;
A
#
# COMPACT_ATOMS: atom_id res chain seq x y z
N MET A 1 -25.01 -50.50 -55.97
CA MET A 1 -25.72 -49.80 -54.87
C MET A 1 -25.17 -50.35 -53.57
N GLN A 2 -24.29 -49.60 -52.93
CA GLN A 2 -23.70 -49.95 -51.63
C GLN A 2 -24.46 -49.16 -50.56
N ASP A 3 -25.03 -49.87 -49.60
CA ASP A 3 -25.74 -49.29 -48.45
C ASP A 3 -24.73 -48.60 -47.52
N ALA A 4 -24.86 -47.28 -47.40
CA ALA A 4 -24.12 -46.49 -46.43
C ALA A 4 -24.77 -46.69 -45.04
N LYS A 5 -24.05 -47.35 -44.13
CA LYS A 5 -24.39 -47.39 -42.71
C LYS A 5 -24.07 -46.02 -42.09
N GLU A 6 -25.10 -45.28 -41.72
CA GLU A 6 -24.98 -44.09 -40.87
C GLU A 6 -24.38 -44.49 -39.51
N GLN A 7 -23.23 -43.92 -39.18
CA GLN A 7 -22.69 -43.95 -37.83
C GLN A 7 -23.42 -42.91 -36.97
N PRO A 8 -23.79 -43.23 -35.73
CA PRO A 8 -24.36 -42.24 -34.81
C PRO A 8 -23.31 -41.18 -34.48
N PRO A 9 -23.72 -39.92 -34.21
CA PRO A 9 -22.80 -38.84 -33.91
C PRO A 9 -21.98 -39.17 -32.65
N PRO A 10 -20.69 -38.78 -32.61
CA PRO A 10 -19.84 -39.01 -31.45
C PRO A 10 -20.42 -38.27 -30.24
N ALA A 11 -20.48 -38.95 -29.09
CA ALA A 11 -20.89 -38.34 -27.83
C ALA A 11 -19.99 -37.15 -27.49
N PRO A 12 -20.54 -36.08 -26.89
CA PRO A 12 -19.75 -34.93 -26.46
C PRO A 12 -18.70 -35.37 -25.43
N PRO A 13 -17.51 -34.76 -25.42
CA PRO A 13 -16.45 -35.13 -24.48
C PRO A 13 -16.89 -34.81 -23.04
N GLU A 14 -17.01 -35.85 -22.22
CA GLU A 14 -17.21 -35.76 -20.78
C GLU A 14 -15.91 -35.31 -20.08
N ASP A 15 -15.49 -34.06 -20.28
CA ASP A 15 -14.61 -33.40 -19.31
C ASP A 15 -15.45 -32.82 -18.18
N ILE A 16 -16.17 -33.71 -17.48
CA ILE A 16 -16.72 -33.41 -16.16
C ILE A 16 -15.54 -33.46 -15.21
N VAL A 17 -14.99 -32.29 -14.87
CA VAL A 17 -14.08 -32.15 -13.72
C VAL A 17 -14.78 -32.78 -12.53
N LYS A 18 -14.27 -33.92 -12.05
CA LYS A 18 -14.83 -34.63 -10.89
C LYS A 18 -14.82 -33.69 -9.69
N MET A 19 -15.99 -33.17 -9.35
CA MET A 19 -16.26 -32.28 -8.21
C MET A 19 -15.97 -32.93 -6.85
N SER A 20 -15.60 -34.21 -6.81
CA SER A 20 -15.29 -34.97 -5.59
C SER A 20 -14.10 -34.44 -4.78
N ARG A 21 -13.35 -33.45 -5.29
CA ARG A 21 -12.29 -32.76 -4.51
C ARG A 21 -12.81 -31.63 -3.63
N TYR A 22 -14.01 -31.14 -3.89
CA TYR A 22 -14.63 -30.08 -3.10
C TYR A 22 -15.87 -30.66 -2.43
N LYS A 23 -15.88 -30.71 -1.09
CA LYS A 23 -17.05 -31.14 -0.30
C LYS A 23 -18.13 -30.05 -0.37
N ILE A 24 -18.72 -29.86 -1.55
CA ILE A 24 -19.76 -28.87 -1.80
C ILE A 24 -21.10 -29.57 -1.62
N ALA A 25 -21.96 -29.01 -0.75
CA ALA A 25 -23.31 -29.52 -0.48
C ALA A 25 -24.35 -29.09 -1.54
N SER A 26 -23.99 -28.14 -2.41
CA SER A 26 -24.82 -27.64 -3.50
C SER A 26 -24.59 -28.44 -4.78
N ASP A 27 -25.67 -28.87 -5.43
CA ASP A 27 -25.62 -29.52 -6.75
C ASP A 27 -25.28 -28.53 -7.89
N GLU A 28 -25.18 -27.23 -7.59
CA GLU A 28 -24.84 -26.20 -8.59
C GLU A 28 -23.34 -26.18 -8.91
N ASN A 29 -23.03 -25.96 -10.20
CA ASN A 29 -21.66 -25.75 -10.66
C ASN A 29 -21.15 -24.37 -10.17
N PRO A 30 -20.07 -24.30 -9.38
CA PRO A 30 -19.57 -23.04 -8.83
C PRO A 30 -19.20 -22.00 -9.90
N ARG A 31 -18.83 -22.44 -11.11
CA ARG A 31 -18.52 -21.54 -12.22
C ARG A 31 -19.75 -20.87 -12.80
N ASP A 32 -20.88 -21.58 -12.86
CA ASP A 32 -22.14 -21.03 -13.32
C ASP A 32 -22.69 -20.05 -12.27
N VAL A 33 -22.58 -20.41 -10.98
CA VAL A 33 -22.91 -19.53 -9.85
C VAL A 33 -22.09 -18.24 -9.91
N PHE A 34 -20.77 -18.34 -10.13
CA PHE A 34 -19.88 -17.19 -10.27
C PHE A 34 -20.35 -16.23 -11.37
N TRP A 35 -20.60 -16.72 -12.58
CA TRP A 35 -21.04 -15.86 -13.68
C TRP A 35 -22.42 -15.26 -13.46
N ARG A 36 -23.34 -16.00 -12.84
CA ARG A 36 -24.66 -15.48 -12.43
C ARG A 36 -24.52 -14.32 -11.43
N LEU A 37 -23.58 -14.42 -10.48
CA LEU A 37 -23.29 -13.32 -9.54
C LEU A 37 -22.66 -12.11 -10.25
N VAL A 38 -21.74 -12.32 -11.20
CA VAL A 38 -21.16 -11.23 -12.00
C VAL A 38 -22.21 -10.52 -12.87
N GLU A 39 -23.14 -11.27 -13.45
CA GLU A 39 -24.26 -10.72 -14.23
C GLU A 39 -25.21 -9.92 -13.33
N ALA A 40 -25.63 -10.49 -12.20
CA ALA A 40 -26.46 -9.79 -11.21
C ALA A 40 -25.80 -8.50 -10.69
N TYR A 41 -24.48 -8.50 -10.46
CA TYR A 41 -23.72 -7.30 -10.08
C TYR A 41 -23.81 -6.22 -11.16
N LYS A 42 -23.64 -6.59 -12.43
CA LYS A 42 -23.67 -5.67 -13.57
C LYS A 42 -25.06 -5.08 -13.81
N GLU A 43 -26.10 -5.87 -13.56
CA GLU A 43 -27.50 -5.46 -13.73
C GLU A 43 -28.03 -4.70 -12.51
N GLY A 44 -27.33 -4.76 -11.37
CA GLY A 44 -27.73 -4.10 -10.13
C GLY A 44 -28.89 -4.76 -9.40
N GLU A 45 -29.30 -5.96 -9.83
CA GLU A 45 -30.47 -6.67 -9.30
C GLU A 45 -30.07 -7.76 -8.31
N LYS A 46 -30.58 -7.69 -7.08
CA LYS A 46 -30.54 -8.75 -6.04
C LYS A 46 -29.17 -9.38 -5.75
N PHE A 47 -28.09 -8.72 -6.15
CA PHE A 47 -26.74 -9.27 -6.04
C PHE A 47 -26.38 -9.67 -4.60
N GLY A 48 -26.67 -8.81 -3.63
CA GLY A 48 -26.39 -9.11 -2.22
C GLY A 48 -27.22 -10.29 -1.68
N GLU A 49 -28.49 -10.37 -2.04
CA GLU A 49 -29.36 -11.50 -1.66
C GLU A 49 -28.86 -12.81 -2.28
N LEU A 50 -28.33 -12.76 -3.49
CA LEU A 50 -27.79 -13.92 -4.19
C LEU A 50 -26.44 -14.36 -3.59
N ALA A 51 -25.55 -13.43 -3.24
CA ALA A 51 -24.26 -13.75 -2.64
C ALA A 51 -24.41 -14.51 -1.31
N VAL A 52 -25.36 -14.10 -0.45
CA VAL A 52 -25.61 -14.72 0.86
C VAL A 52 -26.11 -16.18 0.75
N GLN A 53 -26.63 -16.60 -0.42
CA GLN A 53 -27.15 -17.96 -0.61
C GLN A 53 -26.06 -19.02 -0.78
N TYR A 54 -24.79 -18.63 -0.98
CA TYR A 54 -23.70 -19.55 -1.32
C TYR A 54 -22.51 -19.51 -0.34
N PRO A 55 -22.72 -19.56 0.99
CA PRO A 55 -21.62 -19.48 1.96
C PRO A 55 -20.62 -20.64 1.83
N GLU A 56 -21.07 -21.83 1.43
CA GLU A 56 -20.23 -23.01 1.23
C GLU A 56 -19.37 -22.94 -0.04
N LEU A 57 -19.74 -22.07 -0.99
CA LEU A 57 -19.00 -21.88 -2.24
C LEU A 57 -17.99 -20.74 -2.18
N GLN A 58 -17.92 -19.98 -1.08
CA GLN A 58 -17.08 -18.78 -0.97
C GLN A 58 -15.65 -18.98 -1.47
N GLU A 59 -15.02 -20.09 -1.11
CA GLU A 59 -13.64 -20.40 -1.50
C GLU A 59 -13.54 -20.75 -2.98
N ALA A 60 -14.48 -21.53 -3.50
CA ALA A 60 -14.52 -21.88 -4.92
C ALA A 60 -14.76 -20.64 -5.79
N LEU A 61 -15.67 -19.76 -5.38
CA LEU A 61 -16.01 -18.53 -6.09
C LEU A 61 -14.82 -17.55 -6.12
N VAL A 62 -14.11 -17.39 -5.00
CA VAL A 62 -12.88 -16.58 -4.94
C VAL A 62 -11.81 -17.14 -5.86
N ASN A 63 -11.56 -18.45 -5.82
CA ASN A 63 -10.56 -19.08 -6.66
C ASN A 63 -10.89 -18.95 -8.16
N ILE A 64 -12.16 -19.12 -8.53
CA ILE A 64 -12.62 -18.91 -9.91
C ILE A 64 -12.42 -17.45 -10.32
N GLY A 65 -12.80 -16.50 -9.47
CA GLY A 65 -12.60 -15.07 -9.72
C GLY A 65 -11.14 -14.71 -9.97
N CYS A 66 -10.23 -15.18 -9.10
CA CYS A 66 -8.79 -14.99 -9.27
C CYS A 66 -8.29 -15.56 -10.61
N SER A 67 -8.68 -16.79 -10.95
CA SER A 67 -8.30 -17.40 -12.24
C SER A 67 -8.84 -16.62 -13.45
N VAL A 68 -10.07 -16.11 -13.38
CA VAL A 68 -10.66 -15.32 -14.47
C VAL A 68 -9.97 -13.96 -14.62
N LEU A 69 -9.50 -13.34 -13.53
CA LEU A 69 -8.75 -12.09 -13.58
C LEU A 69 -7.35 -12.25 -14.17
N GLU A 70 -6.75 -13.43 -14.02
CA GLU A 70 -5.46 -13.76 -14.62
C GLU A 70 -5.56 -14.00 -16.11
N GLU A 71 -6.47 -14.88 -16.52
CA GLU A 71 -6.64 -15.28 -17.91
C GLU A 71 -7.41 -14.23 -18.72
N GLU A 72 -7.20 -14.16 -20.04
CA GLU A 72 -8.20 -13.49 -20.88
C GLU A 72 -9.44 -14.38 -20.91
N PRO A 73 -10.64 -13.86 -20.61
CA PRO A 73 -11.85 -14.67 -20.59
C PRO A 73 -12.15 -15.21 -22.00
N ARG A 74 -11.72 -16.45 -22.27
CA ARG A 74 -12.02 -17.16 -23.52
C ARG A 74 -13.30 -17.98 -23.31
N GLY A 75 -14.33 -17.71 -24.11
CA GLY A 75 -15.50 -18.57 -24.23
C GLY A 75 -16.61 -18.41 -23.18
N TYR A 76 -16.56 -17.39 -22.31
CA TYR A 76 -17.64 -17.14 -21.35
C TYR A 76 -18.76 -16.29 -21.93
N ARG A 77 -20.01 -16.62 -21.55
CA ARG A 77 -21.24 -16.00 -22.08
C ARG A 77 -21.37 -14.52 -21.70
N VAL A 78 -20.80 -14.11 -20.57
CA VAL A 78 -20.83 -12.72 -20.08
C VAL A 78 -19.56 -12.00 -20.52
N ARG A 79 -19.70 -11.02 -21.43
CA ARG A 79 -18.62 -10.05 -21.70
C ARG A 79 -18.55 -9.06 -20.54
N ALA A 80 -17.66 -9.33 -19.58
CA ALA A 80 -17.30 -8.42 -18.49
C ALA A 80 -15.81 -8.03 -18.60
N SER A 81 -15.49 -6.77 -18.32
CA SER A 81 -14.09 -6.34 -18.20
C SER A 81 -13.48 -6.87 -16.90
N LYS A 82 -12.14 -6.96 -16.82
CA LYS A 82 -11.44 -7.35 -15.60
C LYS A 82 -11.81 -6.45 -14.41
N THR A 83 -12.01 -5.16 -14.64
CA THR A 83 -12.49 -4.22 -13.62
C THR A 83 -13.88 -4.60 -13.09
N VAL A 84 -14.83 -4.96 -13.96
CA VAL A 84 -16.18 -5.38 -13.53
C VAL A 84 -16.09 -6.67 -12.72
N ILE A 85 -15.27 -7.63 -13.16
CA ILE A 85 -15.06 -8.89 -12.44
C ILE A 85 -14.45 -8.65 -11.06
N ALA A 86 -13.42 -7.79 -10.96
CA ALA A 86 -12.77 -7.45 -9.70
C ALA A 86 -13.77 -6.79 -8.73
N ASN A 87 -14.56 -5.82 -9.20
CA ASN A 87 -15.58 -5.17 -8.36
C ASN A 87 -16.67 -6.15 -7.91
N ALA A 88 -17.16 -7.00 -8.81
CA ALA A 88 -18.12 -8.04 -8.45
C ALA A 88 -17.55 -8.98 -7.38
N LEU A 89 -16.27 -9.34 -7.47
CA LEU A 89 -15.61 -10.23 -6.52
C LEU A 89 -15.52 -9.63 -5.11
N PHE A 90 -15.10 -8.38 -4.98
CA PHE A 90 -15.13 -7.69 -3.68
C PHE A 90 -16.56 -7.50 -3.17
N ALA A 91 -17.49 -7.11 -4.05
CA ALA A 91 -18.88 -6.95 -3.67
C ALA A 91 -19.48 -8.28 -3.16
N MET A 92 -19.12 -9.43 -3.75
CA MET A 92 -19.58 -10.76 -3.32
C MET A 92 -19.06 -11.05 -1.91
N VAL A 93 -17.77 -10.82 -1.69
CA VAL A 93 -17.11 -11.01 -0.39
C VAL A 93 -17.75 -10.14 0.69
N VAL A 94 -17.99 -8.86 0.40
CA VAL A 94 -18.62 -7.93 1.35
C VAL A 94 -20.08 -8.29 1.62
N ALA A 95 -20.87 -8.50 0.57
CA ALA A 95 -22.30 -8.80 0.71
C ALA A 95 -22.56 -10.17 1.36
N GLY A 96 -21.72 -11.16 1.07
CA GLY A 96 -21.78 -12.48 1.68
C GLY A 96 -21.25 -12.53 3.13
N GLY A 97 -20.61 -11.46 3.61
CA GLY A 97 -19.98 -11.44 4.94
C GLY A 97 -18.74 -12.35 5.03
N TRP A 98 -18.05 -12.58 3.92
CA TRP A 98 -16.98 -13.57 3.80
C TRP A 98 -15.61 -13.01 4.21
N LYS A 99 -15.48 -12.53 5.45
CA LYS A 99 -14.24 -11.90 5.94
C LYS A 99 -12.98 -12.73 5.66
N ASP A 100 -12.97 -14.02 6.00
CA ASP A 100 -11.82 -14.91 5.77
C ASP A 100 -11.50 -15.14 4.28
N SER A 101 -12.45 -14.83 3.41
CA SER A 101 -12.27 -14.87 1.96
C SER A 101 -11.65 -13.57 1.43
N LEU A 102 -11.78 -12.44 2.14
CA LEU A 102 -11.11 -11.19 1.79
C LEU A 102 -9.59 -11.34 1.89
N GLU A 103 -9.09 -11.84 3.02
CA GLU A 103 -7.65 -12.06 3.20
C GLU A 103 -7.10 -12.97 2.11
N ARG A 104 -7.76 -14.13 1.90
CA ARG A 104 -7.38 -15.07 0.83
C ARG A 104 -7.41 -14.46 -0.56
N LEU A 105 -8.39 -13.61 -0.87
CA LEU A 105 -8.48 -12.91 -2.14
C LEU A 105 -7.25 -12.01 -2.35
N LEU A 106 -6.88 -11.23 -1.34
CA LEU A 106 -5.74 -10.32 -1.40
C LEU A 106 -4.42 -11.09 -1.49
N SER A 107 -4.21 -12.12 -0.65
CA SER A 107 -2.99 -12.93 -0.64
C SER A 107 -2.81 -13.73 -1.93
N ASN A 108 -3.86 -14.39 -2.44
CA ASN A 108 -3.74 -15.24 -3.64
C ASN A 108 -3.24 -14.45 -4.85
N LEU A 109 -3.76 -13.24 -5.07
CA LEU A 109 -3.38 -12.43 -6.22
C LEU A 109 -2.04 -11.74 -6.01
N TYR A 110 -1.76 -11.28 -4.78
CA TYR A 110 -0.47 -10.71 -4.44
C TYR A 110 0.67 -11.71 -4.70
N GLN A 111 0.56 -12.93 -4.19
CA GLN A 111 1.61 -13.95 -4.33
C GLN A 111 1.83 -14.37 -5.79
N ARG A 112 0.77 -14.41 -6.60
CA ARG A 112 0.87 -14.82 -8.01
C ARG A 112 1.43 -13.73 -8.92
N LYS A 113 1.22 -12.45 -8.59
CA LYS A 113 1.71 -11.31 -9.39
C LYS A 113 2.92 -10.59 -8.79
N LYS A 114 3.33 -10.96 -7.57
CA LYS A 114 4.34 -10.27 -6.76
C LYS A 114 3.97 -8.80 -6.51
N GLY A 115 2.70 -8.55 -6.18
CA GLY A 115 2.17 -7.22 -5.96
C GLY A 115 0.68 -7.09 -6.28
N PRO A 116 0.03 -5.98 -5.87
CA PRO A 116 -1.37 -5.73 -6.15
C PRO A 116 -1.60 -5.34 -7.62
N GLU A 117 -2.61 -5.93 -8.25
CA GLU A 117 -2.97 -5.65 -9.65
C GLU A 117 -3.91 -4.43 -9.74
N VAL A 118 -3.80 -3.63 -10.80
CA VAL A 118 -4.50 -2.33 -10.91
C VAL A 118 -6.03 -2.46 -10.81
N ASN A 119 -6.65 -3.45 -11.46
CA ASN A 119 -8.10 -3.63 -11.36
C ASN A 119 -8.51 -4.06 -9.95
N MET A 120 -7.67 -4.83 -9.26
CA MET A 120 -7.90 -5.21 -7.87
C MET A 120 -7.74 -4.03 -6.91
N LEU A 121 -6.76 -3.16 -7.12
CA LEU A 121 -6.60 -1.94 -6.33
C LEU A 121 -7.82 -1.03 -6.44
N VAL A 122 -8.31 -0.82 -7.67
CA VAL A 122 -9.51 -0.02 -7.91
C VAL A 122 -10.73 -0.66 -7.23
N ALA A 123 -10.91 -1.97 -7.37
CA ALA A 123 -12.03 -2.66 -6.74
C ALA A 123 -11.95 -2.68 -5.20
N PHE A 124 -10.75 -2.82 -4.64
CA PHE A 124 -10.49 -2.74 -3.20
C PHE A 124 -10.83 -1.35 -2.65
N GLY A 125 -10.35 -0.28 -3.30
CA GLY A 125 -10.68 1.10 -2.94
C GLY A 125 -12.19 1.35 -3.01
N ASN A 126 -12.85 0.91 -4.09
CA ASN A 126 -14.30 1.03 -4.23
C ASN A 126 -15.08 0.29 -3.14
N ALA A 127 -14.63 -0.91 -2.76
CA ALA A 127 -15.25 -1.70 -1.71
C ALA A 127 -15.18 -0.96 -0.36
N PHE A 128 -14.02 -0.38 -0.03
CA PHE A 128 -13.89 0.45 1.17
C PHE A 128 -14.74 1.72 1.09
N ALA A 129 -14.70 2.46 -0.02
CA ALA A 129 -15.49 3.68 -0.18
C ALA A 129 -17.00 3.43 -0.06
N THR A 130 -17.48 2.28 -0.54
CA THR A 130 -18.91 1.91 -0.47
C THR A 130 -19.30 1.39 0.91
N HIS A 131 -18.42 0.64 1.57
CA HIS A 131 -18.70 -0.02 2.85
C HIS A 131 -17.58 0.22 3.88
N PRO A 132 -17.29 1.48 4.25
CA PRO A 132 -16.09 1.81 5.04
C PRO A 132 -16.12 1.20 6.43
N ALA A 133 -17.30 1.08 7.05
CA ALA A 133 -17.45 0.45 8.36
C ALA A 133 -17.22 -1.07 8.32
N VAL A 134 -17.67 -1.76 7.28
CA VAL A 134 -17.53 -3.23 7.20
C VAL A 134 -16.11 -3.60 6.78
N VAL A 135 -15.66 -3.05 5.65
CA VAL A 135 -14.33 -3.33 5.10
C VAL A 135 -13.25 -2.78 6.03
N GLY A 136 -13.45 -1.59 6.59
CA GLY A 136 -12.50 -0.99 7.52
C GLY A 136 -12.30 -1.82 8.79
N GLU A 137 -13.37 -2.32 9.41
CA GLU A 137 -13.23 -3.17 10.61
C GLU A 137 -12.56 -4.51 10.26
N TRP A 138 -12.89 -5.11 9.12
CA TRP A 138 -12.17 -6.31 8.66
C TRP A 138 -10.67 -6.05 8.46
N LEU A 139 -10.31 -4.92 7.84
CA LEU A 139 -8.92 -4.52 7.67
C LEU A 139 -8.22 -4.27 9.01
N LYS A 140 -8.88 -3.61 9.98
CA LYS A 140 -8.33 -3.45 11.34
C LYS A 140 -8.04 -4.79 11.98
N GLU A 141 -8.96 -5.75 11.89
CA GLU A 141 -8.75 -7.08 12.48
C GLU A 141 -7.60 -7.84 11.79
N LEU A 142 -7.46 -7.72 10.46
CA LEU A 142 -6.36 -8.35 9.72
C LEU A 142 -5.00 -7.71 10.05
N LEU A 143 -4.96 -6.39 10.19
CA LEU A 143 -3.75 -5.62 10.51
C LEU A 143 -3.39 -5.66 12.01
N GLY A 144 -4.37 -5.82 12.90
CA GLY A 144 -4.18 -5.92 14.34
C GLY A 144 -3.81 -7.32 14.84
N SER A 145 -3.57 -8.27 13.94
CA SER A 145 -3.13 -9.61 14.29
C SER A 145 -1.67 -9.62 14.79
N GLU A 146 -1.23 -10.70 15.43
CA GLU A 146 0.18 -10.83 15.89
C GLU A 146 1.20 -10.72 14.75
N ARG A 147 0.77 -10.93 13.50
CA ARG A 147 1.59 -10.79 12.30
C ARG A 147 0.74 -10.11 11.22
N PRO A 148 0.82 -8.78 11.10
CA PRO A 148 0.04 -8.08 10.09
C PRO A 148 0.36 -8.63 8.71
N SER A 149 -0.68 -8.90 7.91
CA SER A 149 -0.49 -9.39 6.54
C SER A 149 0.18 -8.30 5.70
N GLU A 150 1.38 -8.61 5.22
CA GLU A 150 2.14 -7.80 4.28
C GLU A 150 1.32 -7.54 3.00
N GLU A 151 0.58 -8.54 2.52
CA GLU A 151 -0.26 -8.40 1.34
C GLU A 151 -1.38 -7.38 1.58
N VAL A 152 -2.05 -7.44 2.72
CA VAL A 152 -3.10 -6.46 3.09
C VAL A 152 -2.49 -5.06 3.20
N LEU A 153 -1.34 -4.91 3.87
CA LEU A 153 -0.62 -3.63 3.96
C LEU A 153 -0.25 -3.08 2.58
N SER A 154 0.19 -3.94 1.67
CA SER A 154 0.51 -3.53 0.30
C SER A 154 -0.71 -3.00 -0.44
N TYR A 155 -1.88 -3.63 -0.28
CA TYR A 155 -3.13 -3.12 -0.85
C TYR A 155 -3.54 -1.77 -0.24
N VAL A 156 -3.41 -1.60 1.08
CA VAL A 156 -3.69 -0.32 1.76
C VAL A 156 -2.77 0.80 1.24
N LEU A 157 -1.46 0.52 1.14
CA LEU A 157 -0.48 1.45 0.61
C LEU A 157 -0.82 1.88 -0.83
N HIS A 158 -1.00 0.90 -1.72
CA HIS A 158 -1.16 1.17 -3.16
C HIS A 158 -2.55 1.68 -3.53
N ALA A 159 -3.56 1.46 -2.69
CA ALA A 159 -4.86 2.11 -2.86
C ALA A 159 -4.75 3.63 -2.71
N GLY A 160 -3.82 4.10 -1.84
CA GLY A 160 -3.55 5.53 -1.66
C GLY A 160 -4.74 6.35 -1.17
N ASP A 161 -5.73 5.71 -0.55
CA ASP A 161 -6.97 6.33 -0.11
C ASP A 161 -6.80 6.96 1.28
N ALA A 162 -6.88 8.28 1.36
CA ALA A 162 -6.67 9.01 2.61
C ALA A 162 -7.74 8.70 3.68
N ASP A 163 -8.98 8.42 3.29
CA ASP A 163 -10.05 8.07 4.22
C ASP A 163 -9.81 6.69 4.83
N MET A 164 -9.34 5.73 4.02
CA MET A 164 -8.89 4.42 4.45
C MET A 164 -7.72 4.50 5.42
N VAL A 165 -6.67 5.26 5.06
CA VAL A 165 -5.50 5.43 5.94
C VAL A 165 -5.90 6.12 7.25
N ARG A 166 -6.80 7.11 7.23
CA ARG A 166 -7.32 7.72 8.47
C ARG A 166 -8.11 6.72 9.32
N PHE A 167 -8.90 5.86 8.69
CA PHE A 167 -9.66 4.83 9.40
C PHE A 167 -8.74 3.80 10.07
N LEU A 168 -7.66 3.42 9.40
CA LEU A 168 -6.68 2.42 9.86
C LEU A 168 -5.50 3.01 10.64
N ARG A 169 -5.51 4.33 10.89
CA ARG A 169 -4.40 5.09 11.47
C ARG A 169 -3.79 4.44 12.71
N GLY A 170 -4.62 3.96 13.64
CA GLY A 170 -4.16 3.33 14.88
C GLY A 170 -3.28 2.11 14.63
N GLU A 171 -3.75 1.23 13.74
CA GLU A 171 -3.03 -0.02 13.43
C GLU A 171 -1.79 0.24 12.61
N LEU A 172 -1.86 1.16 11.64
CA LEU A 172 -0.69 1.57 10.86
C LEU A 172 0.41 2.19 11.74
N LEU A 173 0.04 3.03 12.73
CA LEU A 173 0.99 3.59 13.69
C LEU A 173 1.60 2.51 14.59
N ASN A 174 0.83 1.50 14.97
CA ASN A 174 1.33 0.39 15.76
C ASN A 174 2.35 -0.42 14.95
N ILE A 175 1.96 -0.86 13.75
CA ILE A 175 2.79 -1.65 12.84
C ILE A 175 4.11 -0.92 12.53
N ALA A 176 4.04 0.36 12.18
CA ALA A 176 5.23 1.15 11.87
C ALA A 176 6.21 1.32 13.06
N ARG A 177 5.77 1.05 14.29
CA ARG A 177 6.60 1.11 15.51
C ARG A 177 7.10 -0.25 15.97
N THR A 178 6.33 -1.32 15.74
CA THR A 178 6.58 -2.63 16.33
C THR A 178 7.12 -3.66 15.35
N GLU A 179 6.76 -3.55 14.07
CA GLU A 179 7.24 -4.45 13.03
C GLU A 179 8.60 -4.02 12.50
N ILE A 180 9.24 -4.92 11.75
CA ILE A 180 10.55 -4.71 11.10
C ILE A 180 10.44 -5.15 9.64
N ASN A 181 11.21 -4.52 8.74
CA ASN A 181 11.25 -4.77 7.29
C ASN A 181 9.98 -4.27 6.57
N GLU A 182 9.54 -4.98 5.52
CA GLU A 182 8.46 -4.58 4.61
C GLU A 182 7.15 -4.15 5.30
N PRO A 183 6.61 -4.83 6.33
CA PRO A 183 5.39 -4.37 7.00
C PRO A 183 5.55 -2.99 7.64
N GLN A 184 6.71 -2.72 8.24
CA GLN A 184 7.03 -1.41 8.83
C GLN A 184 7.07 -0.33 7.75
N VAL A 185 7.79 -0.61 6.65
CA VAL A 185 7.93 0.32 5.51
C VAL A 185 6.57 0.61 4.87
N PHE A 186 5.75 -0.42 4.59
CA PHE A 186 4.42 -0.21 4.00
C PHE A 186 3.49 0.59 4.90
N ALA A 187 3.52 0.34 6.21
CA ALA A 187 2.74 1.11 7.16
C ALA A 187 3.21 2.58 7.22
N MET A 188 4.52 2.82 7.22
CA MET A 188 5.07 4.16 7.15
C MET A 188 4.66 4.87 5.87
N GLU A 189 4.93 4.29 4.70
CA GLU A 189 4.59 4.90 3.42
C GLU A 189 3.10 5.22 3.30
N SER A 190 2.23 4.34 3.82
CA SER A 190 0.79 4.57 3.92
C SER A 190 0.47 5.80 4.78
N LEU A 191 1.05 5.90 5.98
CA LEU A 191 0.88 7.05 6.88
C LEU A 191 1.42 8.36 6.31
N GLY A 192 2.31 8.30 5.31
CA GLY A 192 2.89 9.47 4.66
C GLY A 192 1.85 10.46 4.12
N ILE A 193 0.68 9.96 3.67
CA ILE A 193 -0.42 10.80 3.18
C ILE A 193 -1.05 11.68 4.28
N LEU A 194 -0.90 11.30 5.55
CA LEU A 194 -1.48 12.01 6.69
C LEU A 194 -0.54 13.03 7.33
N LEU A 195 0.73 13.08 6.93
CA LEU A 195 1.73 13.98 7.53
C LEU A 195 1.32 15.47 7.64
N PRO A 196 0.59 16.06 6.68
CA PRO A 196 0.13 17.45 6.82
C PRO A 196 -0.75 17.69 8.05
N ASP A 197 -1.55 16.70 8.45
CA ASP A 197 -2.63 16.88 9.43
C ASP A 197 -2.46 16.01 10.69
N ASP A 198 -1.50 15.09 10.70
CA ASP A 198 -1.35 14.08 11.77
C ASP A 198 -0.06 14.26 12.57
N GLU A 199 -0.19 14.70 13.83
CA GLU A 199 0.94 14.96 14.71
C GLU A 199 1.71 13.69 15.11
N ASP A 200 1.03 12.57 15.34
CA ASP A 200 1.72 11.34 15.75
C ASP A 200 2.46 10.71 14.59
N ALA A 201 1.90 10.78 13.38
CA ALA A 201 2.60 10.39 12.16
C ALA A 201 3.85 11.27 11.97
N ARG A 202 3.74 12.60 12.13
CA ARG A 202 4.91 13.50 12.06
C ARG A 202 5.98 13.12 13.08
N LYS A 203 5.61 12.89 14.34
CA LYS A 203 6.55 12.47 15.40
C LYS A 203 7.25 11.17 15.04
N LEU A 204 6.49 10.18 14.57
CA LEU A 204 7.02 8.89 14.13
C LEU A 204 8.05 9.09 13.01
N PHE A 205 7.69 9.77 11.94
CA PHE A 205 8.59 10.00 10.81
C PHE A 205 9.87 10.75 11.21
N VAL A 206 9.76 11.77 12.06
CA VAL A 206 10.92 12.49 12.58
C VAL A 206 11.80 11.56 13.43
N GLN A 207 11.21 10.67 14.23
CA GLN A 207 11.98 9.65 14.97
C GLN A 207 12.75 8.74 14.01
N MET A 208 12.08 8.21 12.98
CA MET A 208 12.63 7.26 12.01
C MET A 208 13.70 7.84 11.07
N MET A 209 13.93 9.15 11.05
CA MET A 209 15.07 9.75 10.32
C MET A 209 16.45 9.21 10.76
N ASP A 210 16.53 8.69 11.99
CA ASP A 210 17.76 8.19 12.61
C ASP A 210 17.62 6.72 13.00
N ASP A 211 16.77 6.00 12.26
CA ASP A 211 16.60 4.56 12.44
C ASP A 211 17.88 3.81 12.06
N TRP A 212 18.12 2.69 12.72
CA TRP A 212 19.27 1.82 12.44
C TRP A 212 19.05 0.98 11.19
N ASP A 213 17.78 0.75 10.82
CA ASP A 213 17.40 0.10 9.57
C ASP A 213 17.37 1.13 8.42
N GLU A 214 18.21 0.88 7.41
CA GLU A 214 18.40 1.81 6.30
C GLU A 214 17.16 1.95 5.40
N GLU A 215 16.35 0.89 5.25
CA GLU A 215 15.13 0.95 4.45
C GLU A 215 14.08 1.84 5.12
N THR A 216 13.88 1.66 6.42
CA THR A 216 13.00 2.49 7.26
C THR A 216 13.46 3.95 7.29
N LYS A 217 14.77 4.18 7.48
CA LYS A 217 15.37 5.51 7.43
C LYS A 217 15.12 6.18 6.08
N LYS A 218 15.36 5.47 4.96
CA LYS A 218 15.09 5.99 3.61
C LYS A 218 13.61 6.27 3.38
N ALA A 219 12.70 5.41 3.84
CA ALA A 219 11.26 5.65 3.75
C ALA A 219 10.86 6.93 4.50
N ALA A 220 11.43 7.15 5.69
CA ALA A 220 11.20 8.35 6.47
C ALA A 220 11.66 9.61 5.73
N LEU A 221 12.90 9.63 5.27
CA LEU A 221 13.51 10.78 4.59
C LEU A 221 12.81 11.10 3.26
N ASN A 222 12.50 10.08 2.46
CA ASN A 222 11.80 10.22 1.19
C ASN A 222 10.41 10.83 1.32
N THR A 223 9.75 10.57 2.44
CA THR A 223 8.43 11.13 2.73
C THR A 223 8.57 12.56 3.29
N LEU A 224 9.47 12.78 4.25
CA LEU A 224 9.66 14.08 4.91
C LEU A 224 10.13 15.19 3.96
N LYS A 225 10.89 14.88 2.90
CA LYS A 225 11.32 15.91 1.92
C LYS A 225 10.17 16.51 1.11
N ARG A 226 8.99 15.86 1.11
CA ARG A 226 7.79 16.27 0.37
C ARG A 226 6.89 17.21 1.17
N VAL A 227 7.07 17.33 2.49
CA VAL A 227 6.17 18.05 3.38
C VAL A 227 6.95 19.01 4.29
N GLU A 228 6.39 20.18 4.59
CA GLU A 228 6.98 21.11 5.55
C GLU A 228 6.63 20.66 6.98
N ILE A 229 7.65 20.20 7.71
CA ILE A 229 7.58 19.74 9.10
C ILE A 229 8.77 20.37 9.84
N PRO A 230 8.56 21.46 10.61
CA PRO A 230 9.64 22.23 11.22
C PRO A 230 10.61 21.37 12.05
N GLU A 231 10.09 20.37 12.76
CA GLU A 231 10.85 19.43 13.60
C GLU A 231 11.79 18.56 12.75
N ALA A 232 11.35 18.14 11.56
CA ALA A 232 12.18 17.39 10.61
C ALA A 232 13.34 18.26 10.11
N GLY A 233 13.06 19.54 9.79
CA GLY A 233 14.11 20.50 9.40
C GLY A 233 15.16 20.70 10.50
N LYS A 234 14.72 20.88 11.75
CA LYS A 234 15.63 21.00 12.92
C LYS A 234 16.49 19.75 13.08
N LYS A 235 15.90 18.55 13.00
CA LYS A 235 16.62 17.29 13.13
C LYS A 235 17.59 17.06 11.95
N ALA A 236 17.18 17.41 10.74
CA ALA A 236 18.04 17.32 9.56
C ALA A 236 19.30 18.19 9.70
N VAL A 237 19.17 19.42 10.22
CA VAL A 237 20.32 20.29 10.51
C VAL A 237 21.28 19.65 11.51
N SER A 238 20.79 18.97 12.54
CA SER A 238 21.68 18.31 13.52
C SER A 238 22.36 17.05 12.97
N MET A 239 21.69 16.30 12.10
CA MET A 239 22.23 15.06 11.53
C MET A 239 23.22 15.31 10.39
N TYR A 240 22.98 16.35 9.57
CA TYR A 240 23.74 16.62 8.36
C TYR A 240 25.27 16.61 8.52
N PRO A 241 25.87 17.23 9.57
CA PRO A 241 27.32 17.27 9.73
C PRO A 241 27.95 15.91 10.05
N GLN A 242 27.17 15.01 10.65
CA GLN A 242 27.60 13.69 11.13
C GLN A 242 27.36 12.59 10.10
N GLU A 243 26.41 12.81 9.18
CA GLU A 243 26.09 11.84 8.13
C GLU A 243 27.30 11.65 7.21
N VAL A 244 27.59 10.40 6.86
CA VAL A 244 28.72 10.00 6.00
C VAL A 244 28.26 9.64 4.59
N SER A 245 27.00 9.20 4.45
CA SER A 245 26.39 8.89 3.17
C SER A 245 26.03 10.18 2.43
N GLU A 246 26.62 10.38 1.25
CA GLU A 246 26.28 11.51 0.39
C GLU A 246 24.81 11.46 -0.08
N GLU A 247 24.27 10.26 -0.32
CA GLU A 247 22.85 10.07 -0.66
C GLU A 247 21.95 10.59 0.47
N THR A 248 22.22 10.18 1.71
CA THR A 248 21.44 10.61 2.88
C THR A 248 21.63 12.10 3.15
N ARG A 249 22.85 12.65 2.96
CA ARG A 249 23.06 14.10 3.04
C ARG A 249 22.20 14.85 2.04
N MET A 250 22.10 14.40 0.79
CA MET A 250 21.24 15.05 -0.20
C MET A 250 19.78 15.06 0.24
N GLU A 251 19.27 13.95 0.79
CA GLU A 251 17.90 13.89 1.31
C GLU A 251 17.67 14.83 2.52
N LEU A 252 18.62 14.86 3.47
CA LEU A 252 18.59 15.79 4.59
C LEU A 252 18.61 17.25 4.13
N GLU A 253 19.40 17.57 3.09
CA GLU A 253 19.44 18.90 2.50
C GLU A 253 18.09 19.30 1.89
N GLU A 254 17.42 18.40 1.16
CA GLU A 254 16.07 18.65 0.63
C GLU A 254 15.05 18.93 1.75
N ILE A 255 15.13 18.21 2.87
CA ILE A 255 14.31 18.47 4.06
C ILE A 255 14.62 19.86 4.62
N VAL A 256 15.89 20.26 4.70
CA VAL A 256 16.28 21.61 5.17
C VAL A 256 15.80 22.71 4.23
N VAL A 257 15.88 22.49 2.91
CA VAL A 257 15.35 23.41 1.89
C VAL A 257 13.84 23.57 2.05
N ARG A 258 13.11 22.47 2.23
CA ARG A 258 11.65 22.48 2.45
C ARG A 258 11.27 23.26 3.71
N ASN A 259 12.09 23.19 4.75
CA ASN A 259 11.86 23.79 6.08
C ASN A 259 12.73 25.04 6.33
N LYS A 260 13.14 25.73 5.27
CA LYS A 260 14.18 26.78 5.29
C LYS A 260 13.94 27.85 6.37
N GLU A 261 12.71 28.31 6.53
CA GLU A 261 12.40 29.37 7.50
C GLU A 261 12.59 28.92 8.96
N HIS A 262 12.45 27.62 9.23
CA HIS A 262 12.59 27.01 10.56
C HIS A 262 14.02 26.55 10.89
N CYS A 263 14.91 26.50 9.89
CA CYS A 263 16.27 25.94 10.03
C CYS A 263 17.34 26.99 10.37
N ARG A 264 17.05 28.30 10.28
CA ARG A 264 18.04 29.37 10.58
C ARG A 264 18.56 29.32 12.02
N ALA A 265 17.65 29.22 12.99
CA ALA A 265 18.01 29.19 14.42
C ALA A 265 18.79 27.91 14.80
N PRO A 266 18.37 26.70 14.36
CA PRO A 266 19.16 25.48 14.52
C PRO A 266 20.59 25.59 13.96
N ILE A 267 20.77 26.14 12.75
CA ILE A 267 22.10 26.30 12.14
C ILE A 267 22.97 27.22 13.00
N ARG A 268 22.43 28.37 13.43
CA ARG A 268 23.12 29.31 14.32
C ARG A 268 23.53 28.68 15.64
N ALA A 269 22.67 27.82 16.21
CA ALA A 269 22.90 27.17 17.49
C ALA A 269 23.92 26.02 17.39
N ALA A 270 23.93 25.29 16.28
CA ALA A 270 24.84 24.16 16.06
C ALA A 270 26.27 24.61 15.71
N ALA A 271 26.41 25.63 14.86
CA ALA A 271 27.70 26.06 14.30
C ALA A 271 28.86 26.29 15.31
N PRO A 272 28.65 26.89 16.50
CA PRO A 272 29.73 27.08 17.47
C PRO A 272 30.19 25.80 18.17
N ARG A 273 29.39 24.72 18.10
CA ARG A 273 29.62 23.46 18.81
C ARG A 273 30.33 22.41 17.95
N LEU A 274 30.37 22.62 16.64
CA LEU A 274 30.98 21.71 15.67
C LEU A 274 32.45 22.08 15.45
N ASP A 275 33.28 21.07 15.21
CA ASP A 275 34.69 21.25 14.87
C ASP A 275 34.99 20.83 13.42
N GLY A 276 36.20 21.18 12.97
CA GLY A 276 36.80 20.77 11.69
C GLY A 276 35.81 20.51 10.55
N LYS A 277 35.68 19.23 10.20
CA LYS A 277 34.89 18.75 9.05
C LYS A 277 33.38 18.93 9.23
N GLU A 278 32.87 18.78 10.46
CA GLU A 278 31.44 18.93 10.73
C GLU A 278 31.01 20.38 10.53
N LYS A 279 31.84 21.33 11.01
CA LYS A 279 31.59 22.75 10.80
C LYS A 279 31.65 23.13 9.32
N GLU A 280 32.59 22.55 8.56
CA GLU A 280 32.68 22.73 7.10
C GLU A 280 31.45 22.19 6.38
N ALA A 281 30.95 21.01 6.77
CA ALA A 281 29.73 20.42 6.22
C ALA A 281 28.51 21.31 6.49
N LEU A 282 28.34 21.79 7.72
CA LEU A 282 27.26 22.73 8.06
C LEU A 282 27.39 24.06 7.30
N CYS A 283 28.62 24.54 7.07
CA CYS A 283 28.89 25.70 6.21
C CYS A 283 28.45 25.47 4.77
N ALA A 284 28.77 24.30 4.21
CA ALA A 284 28.39 23.95 2.85
C ALA A 284 26.87 23.89 2.70
N LEU A 285 26.18 23.23 3.64
CA LEU A 285 24.71 23.19 3.70
C LEU A 285 24.12 24.60 3.75
N ALA A 286 24.56 25.44 4.70
CA ALA A 286 24.03 26.79 4.84
C ALA A 286 24.22 27.63 3.56
N ARG A 287 25.35 27.47 2.86
CA ARG A 287 25.62 28.15 1.59
C ARG A 287 24.69 27.69 0.48
N ARG A 288 24.40 26.39 0.37
CA ARG A 288 23.48 25.88 -0.66
C ARG A 288 22.04 26.28 -0.40
N VAL A 289 21.60 26.27 0.85
CA VAL A 289 20.20 26.57 1.20
C VAL A 289 19.90 28.08 1.21
N TYR A 290 20.82 28.91 1.74
CA TYR A 290 20.58 30.34 1.97
C TYR A 290 21.43 31.27 1.09
N GLY A 291 22.38 30.72 0.33
CA GLY A 291 23.35 31.50 -0.42
C GLY A 291 24.51 31.99 0.44
N GLN A 292 25.59 32.43 -0.22
CA GLN A 292 26.87 32.73 0.44
C GLN A 292 26.76 33.84 1.48
N LYS A 293 26.06 34.94 1.18
CA LYS A 293 25.98 36.11 2.07
C LYS A 293 25.23 35.80 3.37
N GLU A 294 24.09 35.12 3.27
CA GLU A 294 23.27 34.77 4.43
C GLU A 294 23.95 33.70 5.28
N ALA A 295 24.59 32.70 4.66
CA ALA A 295 25.33 31.65 5.36
C ALA A 295 26.44 32.20 6.29
N HIS A 296 27.18 33.23 5.86
CA HIS A 296 28.18 33.89 6.71
C HIS A 296 27.56 34.53 7.96
N GLY A 297 26.34 35.08 7.84
CA GLY A 297 25.60 35.63 8.97
C GLY A 297 25.01 34.56 9.90
N LEU A 298 24.70 33.37 9.38
CA LEU A 298 24.14 32.26 10.16
C LEU A 298 25.19 31.53 11.00
N ILE A 299 26.42 31.38 10.51
CA ILE A 299 27.45 30.57 11.18
C ILE A 299 28.34 31.41 12.11
N GLY A 300 28.11 32.73 12.12
CA GLY A 300 28.97 33.70 12.80
C GLY A 300 30.20 33.97 11.94
N GLY A 301 30.55 35.24 11.78
CA GLY A 301 31.70 35.72 11.00
C GLY A 301 33.06 35.36 11.60
N GLY A 302 33.27 34.10 11.98
CA GLY A 302 34.61 33.53 12.08
C GLY A 302 35.16 33.49 10.66
N SER A 303 36.11 34.37 10.37
CA SER A 303 36.88 34.40 9.14
C SER A 303 37.16 33.00 8.62
N VAL A 304 36.56 32.64 7.48
CA VAL A 304 37.00 31.48 6.70
C VAL A 304 38.48 31.72 6.37
N PRO A 305 39.42 30.82 6.71
CA PRO A 305 40.79 30.95 6.25
C PRO A 305 40.76 30.99 4.72
N LYS A 306 41.29 32.07 4.14
CA LYS A 306 41.57 32.13 2.71
C LYS A 306 42.75 31.19 2.44
N GLY A 307 42.48 30.03 1.85
CA GLY A 307 43.47 29.04 1.38
C GLY A 307 42.84 27.65 1.50
N TYR A 308 42.65 26.86 0.44
CA TYR A 308 43.48 26.65 -0.75
C TYR A 308 42.69 26.72 -2.06
#